data_AF-A0A2V5TA70-F1
#
_entry.id   AF-A0A2V5TA70-F1
#
_cell.length_a   1.000
_cell.length_b   1.000
_cell.length_c   1.000
_cell.angle_alpha   90.00
_cell.angle_beta   90.00
_cell.angle_gamma   90.00
#
_symmetry.space_group_name_H-M   'P 1'
#
loop_
_entity.id
_entity.type
_entity.pdbx_description
1 polymer ?
#
loop_
_entity_poly.entity_id
_entity_poly.type
_entity_poly.pdbx_seq_one_letter_code
_entity_poly.pdbx_strand_id
1 'polypeptide(L)' 'MTAPGSLLTSSMYRDLRKGAPVEADHILGDFIERGDAHKVATPLLKAAFINLRV' A
#
# COMPACT_ATOMS: atom_id res chain seq x y z
N MET A 1 -9.76 9.43 10.94
CA MET A 1 -10.33 10.76 10.69
C MET A 1 -9.81 11.25 9.36
N THR A 2 -10.64 11.27 8.32
CA THR A 2 -10.32 11.85 7.01
C THR A 2 -11.22 13.06 6.83
N ALA A 3 -10.65 14.22 6.49
CA ALA A 3 -11.38 15.46 6.26
C ALA A 3 -10.89 16.11 4.97
N PRO A 4 -11.78 16.72 4.16
CA PRO A 4 -11.36 17.51 3.00
C PRO A 4 -10.34 18.58 3.42
N GLY A 5 -9.23 18.69 2.68
CA GLY A 5 -8.14 19.62 3.00
C GLY A 5 -7.18 19.17 4.11
N SER A 6 -7.32 17.95 4.64
CA SER A 6 -6.38 17.43 5.63
C SER A 6 -4.97 17.26 5.04
N LEU A 7 -3.97 17.82 5.73
CA LEU A 7 -2.55 17.64 5.40
C LEU A 7 -1.98 16.31 5.94
N LEU A 8 -2.83 15.47 6.54
CA LEU A 8 -2.39 14.25 7.18
C LEU A 8 -2.05 13.20 6.12
N THR A 9 -0.78 12.79 6.07
CA THR A 9 -0.31 11.77 5.15
C THR A 9 0.01 10.46 5.88
N SER A 10 -0.03 9.34 5.17
CA SER A 10 0.47 8.07 5.70
C SER A 10 1.99 8.11 5.92
N SER A 11 2.51 7.26 6.81
CA SER A 11 3.95 7.05 6.98
C SER A 11 4.61 6.61 5.67
N MET A 12 4.05 5.58 5.03
CA MET A 12 4.52 5.05 3.75
C MET A 12 4.64 6.13 2.66
N TYR A 13 3.70 7.10 2.61
CA TYR A 13 3.80 8.23 1.67
C TYR A 13 5.02 9.12 1.97
N ARG A 14 5.30 9.39 3.24
CA ARG A 14 6.48 10.18 3.64
C ARG A 14 7.78 9.44 3.34
N ASP A 15 7.80 8.13 3.54
CA ASP A 15 8.98 7.30 3.27
C ASP A 15 9.27 7.23 1.76
N LEU A 16 8.23 7.02 0.95
CA LEU A 16 8.32 7.08 -0.51
C LEU A 16 8.84 8.43 -1.00
N ARG A 17 8.33 9.54 -0.45
CA ARG A 17 8.79 10.89 -0.81
C ARG A 17 10.26 11.15 -0.46
N LYS A 18 10.80 10.45 0.54
CA LYS A 18 12.21 10.53 0.95
C LYS A 18 13.11 9.53 0.22
N GLY A 19 12.55 8.68 -0.65
CA GLY A 19 13.30 7.59 -1.30
C GLY A 19 13.74 6.50 -0.32
N ALA A 20 13.10 6.40 0.85
CA ALA A 20 13.35 5.34 1.81
C ALA A 20 12.60 4.06 1.40
N PRO A 21 13.09 2.88 1.82
CA PRO A 21 12.35 1.63 1.66
C PRO A 21 10.94 1.74 2.25
N VAL A 22 9.95 1.18 1.55
CA VAL A 22 8.55 1.20 1.97
C VAL A 22 8.10 -0.19 2.41
N GLU A 23 7.16 -0.26 3.36
CA GLU A 23 6.62 -1.51 3.91
C GLU A 23 5.56 -2.17 2.98
N ALA A 24 5.72 -2.04 1.67
CA ALA A 24 4.75 -2.51 0.69
C ALA A 24 4.57 -4.03 0.75
N ASP A 25 5.65 -4.80 0.95
CA ASP A 25 5.60 -6.26 1.08
C ASP A 25 4.85 -6.70 2.32
N HIS A 26 5.09 -6.07 3.48
CA HIS A 26 4.41 -6.46 4.72
C HIS A 26 2.93 -6.07 4.76
N ILE A 27 2.54 -4.96 4.13
CA ILE A 27 1.16 -4.48 4.17
C ILE A 27 0.37 -4.96 2.96
N LEU A 28 0.79 -4.58 1.75
CA LEU A 28 0.06 -4.92 0.53
C LEU A 28 0.26 -6.38 0.14
N GLY A 29 1.47 -6.92 0.33
CA GLY A 29 1.75 -8.35 0.10
C GLY A 29 0.88 -9.26 0.96
N ASP A 30 0.80 -9.01 2.27
CA ASP A 30 -0.08 -9.77 3.20
C ASP A 30 -1.55 -9.70 2.77
N PHE A 31 -2.05 -8.53 2.36
CA PHE A 31 -3.44 -8.43 1.89
C PHE A 31 -3.69 -9.14 0.55
N ILE A 32 -2.70 -9.16 -0.35
CA ILE A 32 -2.78 -9.92 -1.59
C ILE A 32 -2.82 -11.42 -1.29
N GLU A 33 -1.93 -11.92 -0.44
CA GLU A 33 -1.88 -13.33 -0.04
C GLU A 33 -3.18 -13.78 0.62
N ARG A 34 -3.74 -12.96 1.52
CA ARG A 34 -5.05 -13.24 2.14
C ARG A 34 -6.18 -13.24 1.11
N GLY A 35 -6.16 -12.30 0.15
CA GLY A 35 -7.13 -12.26 -0.93
C GLY A 35 -7.08 -13.53 -1.79
N ASP A 36 -5.88 -13.95 -2.18
CA ASP A 36 -5.68 -15.16 -2.97
C ASP A 36 -6.14 -16.42 -2.19
N ALA A 37 -5.84 -16.52 -0.88
CA ALA A 37 -6.30 -17.62 -0.02
C ALA A 37 -7.83 -17.72 0.09
N HIS A 38 -8.54 -16.57 0.05
CA HIS A 38 -10.00 -16.51 0.13
C HIS A 38 -10.69 -16.40 -1.24
N LYS A 39 -9.94 -16.51 -2.35
CA LYS A 39 -10.45 -16.33 -3.72
C LYS A 39 -11.12 -14.98 -3.94
N VAL A 40 -10.65 -13.94 -3.25
CA VAL A 40 -11.09 -12.55 -3.42
C VAL A 40 -10.13 -11.84 -4.37
N ALA A 41 -10.66 -11.29 -5.46
CA ALA A 41 -9.87 -10.54 -6.41
C ALA A 41 -9.35 -9.23 -5.77
N THR A 42 -8.04 -9.01 -5.83
CA THR A 42 -7.35 -7.84 -5.27
C THR A 42 -6.61 -6.98 -6.33
N PRO A 43 -7.23 -6.67 -7.49
CA PRO A 43 -6.51 -6.05 -8.62
C PRO A 43 -5.89 -4.69 -8.27
N LEU A 44 -6.57 -3.86 -7.47
CA LEU A 44 -6.05 -2.56 -7.06
C LEU A 44 -4.86 -2.68 -6.09
N LEU A 45 -4.87 -3.69 -5.20
CA LEU A 45 -3.75 -3.95 -4.31
C LEU A 45 -2.53 -4.44 -5.11
N LYS A 46 -2.74 -5.34 -6.07
CA LYS A 46 -1.67 -5.83 -6.97
C LYS A 46 -1.06 -4.69 -7.79
N ALA A 47 -1.88 -3.79 -8.33
CA ALA A 47 -1.40 -2.61 -9.06
C ALA A 47 -0.61 -1.64 -8.16
N ALA A 48 -1.12 -1.35 -6.96
CA ALA A 48 -0.42 -0.50 -5.99
C ALA A 48 0.91 -1.13 -5.54
N PHE A 49 0.91 -2.45 -5.28
CA PHE A 49 2.09 -3.20 -4.87
C PHE A 49 3.20 -3.13 -5.92
N ILE A 50 2.87 -3.32 -7.21
CA ILE A 50 3.84 -3.19 -8.31
C ILE A 50 4.38 -1.77 -8.42
N ASN A 51 3.53 -0.74 -8.25
CA ASN A 51 3.96 0.65 -8.34
C ASN A 51 4.92 1.07 -7.21
N LEU A 52 4.74 0.48 -6.02
CA LEU A 52 5.49 0.81 -4.81
C LEU A 52 6.76 -0.02 -4.62
N ARG A 53 6.86 -1.19 -5.27
CA ARG A 53 8.10 -1.98 -5.32
C ARG A 53 9.04 -1.35 -6.35
N VAL A 54 10.03 -0.62 -5.86
CA VAL A 54 11.15 -0.07 -6.63
C VAL A 54 12.40 -0.89 -6.38
#